data_AF-A0A3B0IWZ0-F1
#
_entry.id   AF-A0A3B0IWZ0-F1
#
_cell.length_a   1.000
_cell.length_b   1.000
_cell.length_c   1.000
_cell.angle_alpha   90.00
_cell.angle_beta   90.00
_cell.angle_gamma   90.00
#
_symmetry.space_group_name_H-M   'P 1'
#
loop_
_entity.id
_entity.type
_entity.pdbx_description
1 polymer ?
#
loop_
_entity_poly.entity_id
_entity_poly.type
_entity_poly.pdbx_seq_one_letter_code
_entity_poly.pdbx_strand_id
1 'polypeptide(L)' 'MWILILAMYTASPYSSSNVASLHTQEFDTENMCQFAAKQFQSEFETFKDINAKAICVKK' A
#
# COMPACT_ATOMS: atom_id res chain seq x y z
N MET A 1 4.07 -9.35 15.91
CA MET A 1 3.96 -8.08 15.16
C MET A 1 3.90 -8.36 13.68
N TRP A 2 3.07 -7.59 13.00
CA TRP A 2 2.95 -7.54 11.55
C TRP A 2 3.19 -6.11 11.08
N ILE A 3 3.75 -5.95 9.90
CA ILE A 3 3.99 -4.67 9.27
C ILE A 3 3.19 -4.64 7.98
N LEU A 4 2.35 -3.63 7.83
CA LEU A 4 1.74 -3.26 6.58
C LEU A 4 2.70 -2.35 5.82
N ILE A 5 3.10 -2.75 4.62
CA ILE A 5 3.88 -1.95 3.69
C ILE A 5 2.95 -1.48 2.58
N LEU A 6 2.87 -0.16 2.42
CA LEU A 6 2.10 0.52 1.40
C LEU A 6 3.03 1.20 0.42
N ALA A 7 2.90 0.84 -0.85
CA ALA A 7 3.68 1.41 -1.94
C ALA A 7 2.74 2.01 -2.99
N MET A 8 2.91 3.30 -3.26
CA MET A 8 2.10 4.04 -4.24
C MET A 8 2.96 4.49 -5.42
N TYR A 9 2.42 4.26 -6.61
CA TYR A 9 3.05 4.48 -7.90
C TYR A 9 2.13 5.38 -8.72
N THR A 10 2.55 6.62 -8.99
CA THR A 10 1.83 7.47 -9.94
C THR A 10 2.15 6.99 -11.36
N ALA A 11 1.13 6.56 -12.10
CA ALA A 11 1.26 6.13 -13.49
C ALA A 11 1.37 7.36 -14.42
N SER A 12 2.34 8.24 -14.18
CA SER A 12 2.61 9.36 -15.06
C SER A 12 3.53 8.92 -16.20
N PRO A 13 3.14 9.07 -17.48
CA PRO A 13 4.00 8.74 -18.63
C PRO A 13 5.25 9.63 -18.75
N TYR A 14 5.41 10.63 -17.86
CA TYR A 14 6.51 11.59 -17.85
C TYR A 14 7.46 11.47 -16.64
N SER A 15 7.24 10.49 -15.75
CA SER A 15 8.03 10.33 -14.52
C SER A 15 8.85 9.05 -14.55
N SER A 16 10.18 9.17 -14.58
CA SER A 16 11.12 8.04 -14.48
C SER A 16 11.32 7.53 -13.05
N SER A 17 10.77 8.21 -12.04
CA SER A 17 10.76 7.77 -10.64
C SER A 17 9.47 7.02 -10.35
N ASN A 18 9.55 5.70 -10.38
CA ASN A 18 8.40 4.80 -10.21
C ASN A 18 8.01 4.57 -8.74
N VAL A 19 8.42 5.38 -7.75
CA VAL A 19 7.95 5.21 -6.37
C VAL A 19 7.72 6.59 -5.78
N ALA A 20 6.46 6.99 -5.62
CA ALA A 20 6.13 8.33 -5.10
C ALA A 20 6.02 8.34 -3.57
N SER A 21 5.65 7.21 -2.96
CA SER A 21 5.59 7.09 -1.50
C SER A 21 5.63 5.64 -1.02
N LEU A 22 6.32 5.43 0.10
CA LEU A 22 6.32 4.18 0.87
C LEU A 22 5.90 4.48 2.31
N HIS A 23 4.85 3.82 2.78
CA HIS A 23 4.35 3.94 4.14
C HIS A 23 4.39 2.58 4.84
N THR A 24 4.72 2.60 6.13
CA THR A 24 4.75 1.39 6.96
C THR A 24 3.92 1.59 8.21
N GLN A 25 3.09 0.62 8.56
CA GLN A 25 2.28 0.65 9.78
C GLN A 25 2.37 -0.69 10.51
N GLU A 26 2.52 -0.65 11.83
CA GLU A 26 2.62 -1.86 12.66
C GLU A 26 1.25 -2.29 13.19
N PHE A 27 1.06 -3.60 13.27
CA PHE A 27 -0.15 -4.24 13.78
C PHE A 27 0.21 -5.41 14.70
N ASP A 28 -0.62 -5.65 15.71
CA ASP A 28 -0.39 -6.75 16.66
C ASP A 28 -0.71 -8.11 16.05
N THR A 29 -1.74 -8.18 15.20
CA THR A 29 -2.24 -9.43 14.61
C THR A 29 -2.26 -9.39 13.09
N GLU A 30 -2.18 -10.57 12.47
CA GLU A 30 -2.24 -10.72 11.01
C GLU A 30 -3.57 -10.20 10.45
N ASN A 31 -4.67 -10.54 11.14
CA ASN A 31 -6.02 -10.15 10.70
C ASN A 31 -6.19 -8.63 10.63
N MET A 32 -5.66 -7.88 11.61
CA MET A 32 -5.71 -6.42 11.58
C MET A 32 -4.88 -5.85 10.43
N CYS A 33 -3.69 -6.40 10.19
CA CYS A 33 -2.87 -5.99 9.05
C CYS A 33 -3.61 -6.26 7.72
N GLN A 34 -4.12 -7.48 7.52
CA GLN A 34 -4.81 -7.85 6.29
C GLN A 34 -6.10 -7.05 6.08
N PHE A 35 -6.83 -6.73 7.15
CA PHE A 35 -7.99 -5.85 7.08
C PHE A 35 -7.61 -4.46 6.57
N ALA A 36 -6.57 -3.85 7.17
CA ALA A 36 -6.06 -2.56 6.73
C ALA A 36 -5.54 -2.58 5.28
N ALA A 37 -4.86 -3.66 4.87
CA ALA A 37 -4.39 -3.84 3.50
C ALA A 37 -5.55 -3.84 2.48
N LYS A 38 -6.63 -4.56 2.78
CA LYS A 38 -7.83 -4.61 1.92
C LYS A 38 -8.54 -3.26 1.85
N GLN A 39 -8.66 -2.56 2.97
CA GLN A 39 -9.27 -1.23 3.02
C GLN A 39 -8.47 -0.25 2.14
N PHE A 40 -7.14 -0.25 2.27
CA PHE A 40 -6.28 0.55 1.41
C PHE A 40 -6.44 0.20 -0.08
N GLN A 41 -6.45 -1.08 -0.44
CA GLN A 41 -6.60 -1.47 -1.83
C GLN A 41 -7.94 -0.98 -2.42
N SER A 42 -9.03 -1.06 -1.65
CA SER A 42 -10.34 -0.55 -2.06
C SER A 42 -10.37 0.98 -2.23
N GLU A 43 -9.70 1.73 -1.36
CA GLU A 43 -9.63 3.19 -1.47
C GLU A 43 -8.85 3.61 -2.73
N PHE A 44 -7.74 2.92 -3.01
CA PHE A 44 -6.84 3.26 -4.12
C PHE A 44 -7.29 2.75 -5.49
N GLU A 45 -8.13 1.70 -5.57
CA GLU A 45 -8.79 1.30 -6.83
C GLU A 45 -9.60 2.43 -7.48
N THR A 46 -10.06 3.39 -6.68
CA THR A 46 -10.78 4.58 -7.16
C THR A 46 -9.89 5.52 -7.97
N PHE A 47 -8.57 5.48 -7.78
CA PHE A 47 -7.61 6.40 -8.40
C PHE A 47 -6.96 5.73 -9.63
N LYS A 48 -7.52 5.98 -10.82
CA LYS A 48 -7.03 5.39 -12.08
C LYS A 48 -5.57 5.71 -12.43
N ASP A 49 -5.06 6.83 -11.92
CA ASP A 49 -3.70 7.30 -12.18
C ASP A 49 -2.68 6.85 -11.11
N ILE A 50 -3.12 6.09 -10.11
CA ILE A 50 -2.30 5.61 -8.99
C ILE A 50 -2.40 4.09 -8.91
N ASN A 51 -1.29 3.40 -9.18
CA ASN A 51 -1.16 2.01 -8.80
C ASN A 51 -0.72 1.96 -7.34
N ALA A 52 -1.53 1.39 -6.45
CA ALA A 52 -1.15 1.16 -5.05
C ALA A 52 -1.04 -0.34 -4.76
N LYS A 53 -0.06 -0.71 -3.94
CA LYS A 53 0.05 -2.06 -3.37
C LYS A 53 0.16 -1.97 -1.86
N ALA A 54 -0.61 -2.81 -1.18
CA ALA A 54 -0.57 -2.99 0.26
C ALA A 54 -0.20 -4.45 0.55
N ILE A 55 0.83 -4.69 1.37
CA ILE A 55 1.35 -6.02 1.68
C ILE A 55 1.55 -6.14 3.19
N CYS A 56 1.07 -7.23 3.77
CA CYS A 56 1.35 -7.59 5.16
C CYS A 56 2.52 -8.54 5.25
N VAL A 57 3.51 -8.18 6.07
CA VAL A 57 4.67 -9.02 6.37
C VAL A 57 4.76 -9.26 7.87
N LYS A 58 5.15 -10.47 8.25
CA LYS A 58 5.44 -10.78 9.65
C LYS A 58 6.76 -10.12 10.03
N LYS A 59 6.77 -9.39 11.14
CA LYS A 59 7.98 -8.77 11.70
C LYS A 59 8.88 -9.83 12.34
#